data_AF-A0A3L6JTQ4-F1
#
_entry.id   AF-A0A3L6JTQ4-F1
#
_cell.length_a   1.000
_cell.length_b   1.000
_cell.length_c   1.000
_cell.angle_alpha   90.00
_cell.angle_beta   90.00
_cell.angle_gamma   90.00
#
_symmetry.space_group_name_H-M   'P 1'
#
loop_
_entity.id
_entity.type
_entity.pdbx_description
1 polymer ?
#
loop_
_entity_poly.entity_id
_entity_poly.type
_entity_poly.pdbx_seq_one_letter_code
_entity_poly.pdbx_strand_id
1 'polypeptide(L)' 'MKLTKSQMIVLGILRKSGRDGVTPKQLLDKVSFAPRTVRYALRKLLKKNLIKRVPCLQDMRQYIYTPA' A
#
# COMPACT_ATOMS: atom_id res chain seq x y z
N MET A 1 10.05 -3.58 -16.53
CA MET A 1 8.63 -3.43 -16.12
C MET A 1 8.40 -1.99 -15.63
N LYS A 2 7.41 -1.24 -16.15
CA LYS A 2 7.22 0.18 -15.79
C LYS A 2 6.12 0.33 -14.72
N LEU A 3 6.43 1.01 -13.61
CA LEU A 3 5.46 1.42 -12.59
C LEU A 3 4.95 2.83 -12.90
N THR A 4 3.68 3.10 -12.60
CA THR A 4 3.14 4.48 -12.67
C THR A 4 3.67 5.32 -11.51
N LYS A 5 3.58 6.65 -11.61
CA LYS A 5 3.97 7.58 -10.52
C LYS A 5 3.29 7.22 -9.19
N SER A 6 1.99 6.95 -9.22
CA SER A 6 1.24 6.54 -8.02
C SER A 6 1.73 5.22 -7.43
N GLN A 7 2.03 4.22 -8.27
CA GLN A 7 2.57 2.94 -7.80
C GLN A 7 3.96 3.10 -7.19
N MET A 8 4.83 3.91 -7.79
CA MET A 8 6.17 4.17 -7.25
C MET A 8 6.12 4.86 -5.89
N ILE A 9 5.27 5.87 -5.75
CA ILE A 9 5.13 6.60 -4.47
C ILE A 9 4.56 5.69 -3.39
N VAL A 10 3.48 4.95 -3.67
CA VAL A 10 2.88 4.02 -2.70
C VAL A 10 3.88 2.95 -2.28
N LEU A 11 4.63 2.36 -3.22
CA LEU A 11 5.68 1.39 -2.92
C LEU A 11 6.81 2.02 -2.10
N GLY A 12 7.20 3.25 -2.40
CA GLY A 12 8.21 3.98 -1.64
C GLY A 12 7.80 4.21 -0.19
N ILE A 13 6.54 4.59 0.06
CA ILE A 13 5.99 4.73 1.41
C ILE A 13 6.04 3.39 2.16
N LEU A 14 5.60 2.30 1.52
CA LEU A 14 5.61 0.96 2.12
C LEU A 14 7.02 0.48 2.46
N ARG A 15 8.00 0.75 1.60
CA ARG A 15 9.41 0.43 1.89
C ARG A 15 9.96 1.23 3.05
N LYS A 16 9.58 2.51 3.19
CA LYS A 16 9.99 3.35 4.32
C LYS A 16 9.35 2.92 5.64
N SER A 17 8.11 2.40 5.63
CA SER A 17 7.46 1.89 6.84
C SER A 17 8.00 0.52 7.28
N GLY A 18 8.76 -0.18 6.44
CA GLY A 18 9.35 -1.46 6.79
C GLY A 18 8.31 -2.52 7.19
N ARG A 19 8.56 -3.23 8.30
CA ARG A 19 7.77 -4.38 8.76
C ARG A 19 6.47 -4.01 9.46
N ASP A 20 6.36 -2.79 9.99
CA ASP A 20 5.16 -2.33 10.69
C ASP A 20 3.98 -2.19 9.72
N GLY A 21 4.29 -1.97 8.44
CA GLY A 21 3.30 -1.82 7.38
C GLY A 21 2.41 -0.59 7.57
N VAL A 22 1.44 -0.43 6.69
CA VAL A 22 0.46 0.67 6.76
C VAL A 22 -0.90 0.23 6.28
N THR A 23 -1.95 0.76 6.90
CA THR A 23 -3.33 0.58 6.43
C THR A 23 -3.62 1.49 5.24
N PRO A 24 -4.68 1.21 4.43
CA PRO A 24 -5.12 2.12 3.38
C PRO A 24 -5.41 3.54 3.88
N LYS A 25 -5.95 3.67 5.10
CA LYS A 25 -6.25 4.97 5.72
C LYS A 25 -4.96 5.77 5.94
N GLN A 26 -3.97 5.18 6.61
CA GLN A 26 -2.67 5.81 6.83
C GLN A 26 -1.93 6.13 5.53
N LEU A 27 -2.11 5.32 4.48
CA LEU A 27 -1.57 5.61 3.16
C LEU A 27 -2.20 6.85 2.54
N LEU A 28 -3.52 7.02 2.69
CA LEU A 28 -4.24 8.19 2.17
C LEU A 28 -3.79 9.47 2.87
N ASP A 29 -3.52 9.41 4.17
CA ASP A 29 -3.01 10.56 4.93
C ASP A 29 -1.60 10.99 4.47
N LYS A 30 -0.86 10.11 3.76
CA LYS A 30 0.51 10.35 3.28
C LYS A 30 0.60 10.74 1.80
N VAL A 31 -0.51 10.77 1.07
CA VAL A 31 -0.51 11.04 -0.38
C VAL A 31 -1.63 11.99 -0.79
N SER A 32 -1.40 12.78 -1.83
CA SER A 32 -2.42 13.65 -2.44
C SER A 32 -3.34 12.93 -3.43
N PHE A 33 -3.23 11.60 -3.55
CA PHE A 33 -4.03 10.84 -4.50
C PHE A 33 -5.43 10.54 -3.97
N ALA A 34 -6.42 10.59 -4.86
CA ALA A 34 -7.77 10.14 -4.54
C ALA A 34 -7.79 8.67 -4.04
N PRO A 35 -8.73 8.29 -3.16
CA PRO A 35 -8.80 6.93 -2.60
C PRO A 35 -8.84 5.80 -3.61
N ARG A 36 -9.53 6.00 -4.73
CA ARG A 36 -9.58 5.02 -5.83
C ARG A 36 -8.20 4.73 -6.44
N THR A 37 -7.35 5.75 -6.52
CA THR A 37 -6.02 5.65 -7.12
C THR A 37 -5.08 4.86 -6.21
N VAL A 38 -5.13 5.09 -4.90
CA VAL A 38 -4.36 4.32 -3.92
C VAL A 38 -4.78 2.84 -3.93
N ARG A 39 -6.09 2.56 -3.90
CA ARG A 39 -6.62 1.19 -4.02
C ARG A 39 -6.16 0.50 -5.31
N TYR A 40 -6.20 1.20 -6.43
CA TYR A 40 -5.73 0.66 -7.71
C TYR A 40 -4.23 0.39 -7.71
N ALA A 41 -3.41 1.29 -7.14
CA ALA A 41 -1.97 1.12 -7.00
C ALA A 41 -1.65 -0.12 -6.14
N LEU A 42 -2.26 -0.24 -4.96
CA LEU A 42 -2.10 -1.40 -4.07
C LEU A 42 -2.45 -2.71 -4.78
N ARG A 43 -3.59 -2.76 -5.49
CA ARG A 43 -4.01 -3.95 -6.24
C ARG A 43 -2.98 -4.34 -7.32
N LYS A 44 -2.42 -3.37 -8.03
CA LYS A 44 -1.41 -3.62 -9.07
C LYS A 44 -0.07 -4.05 -8.47
N LEU A 45 0.34 -3.49 -7.34
CA LEU A 45 1.56 -3.88 -6.63
C LEU A 45 1.45 -5.29 -6.04
N LEU A 46 0.29 -5.66 -5.47
CA LEU A 46 -0.01 -7.02 -5.03
C LEU A 46 0.08 -8.02 -6.18
N LYS A 47 -0.57 -7.74 -7.33
CA LYS A 47 -0.50 -8.60 -8.52
C LYS A 47 0.93 -8.78 -9.06
N LYS A 48 1.83 -7.86 -8.74
CA LYS A 48 3.25 -7.89 -9.13
C LYS A 48 4.15 -8.51 -8.04
N ASN A 49 3.58 -8.97 -6.92
CA ASN A 49 4.31 -9.50 -5.76
C ASN A 49 5.38 -8.53 -5.21
N LEU A 50 5.14 -7.21 -5.33
CA LEU A 50 6.05 -6.18 -4.79
C LEU A 50 5.70 -5.77 -3.36
N ILE A 51 4.49 -6.11 -2.91
CA ILE A 51 3.97 -5.86 -1.58
C ILE A 51 3.16 -7.08 -1.14
N LYS A 52 3.00 -7.24 0.17
CA LYS A 52 2.12 -8.22 0.80
C LYS A 52 1.00 -7.51 1.55
N ARG A 53 -0.05 -8.24 1.90
CA ARG A 53 -1.08 -7.77 2.82
C ARG A 53 -1.34 -8.82 3.88
N VAL A 54 -1.57 -8.38 5.11
CA VAL A 54 -1.97 -9.23 6.24
C VAL A 54 -3.20 -8.61 6.90
N PRO A 55 -4.12 -9.42 7.46
CA PRO A 55 -5.22 -8.88 8.26
C PRO A 55 -4.68 -8.02 9.40
N CYS A 56 -5.31 -6.87 9.64
CA CYS A 56 -5.01 -6.05 10.80
C CYS A 56 -5.60 -6.73 12.05
N LEU A 57 -4.78 -7.06 13.05
CA LEU A 57 -5.24 -7.77 14.24
C LEU A 57 -6.08 -6.87 15.17
N GLN A 58 -5.88 -5.55 15.10
CA GLN A 58 -6.64 -4.55 15.85
C GLN A 58 -8.01 -4.27 15.22
N ASP A 59 -8.14 -4.43 13.90
CA ASP A 59 -9.40 -4.28 13.16
C ASP A 59 -9.41 -5.22 11.96
N MET A 60 -9.98 -6.42 12.13
CA MET A 60 -10.01 -7.46 11.09
C MET A 60 -10.77 -7.06 9.82
N ARG A 61 -11.49 -5.93 9.82
CA ARG A 61 -12.10 -5.36 8.61
C ARG A 61 -11.08 -4.70 7.69
N GLN A 62 -9.86 -4.47 8.19
CA GLN A 62 -8.76 -3.82 7.47
C GLN A 62 -7.60 -4.77 7.19
N TYR A 63 -6.80 -4.40 6.19
CA TYR A 63 -5.53 -5.03 5.90
C TYR A 63 -4.39 -4.05 6.16
N ILE A 64 -3.29 -4.57 6.68
CA ILE A 64 -2.00 -3.89 6.73
C ILE A 64 -1.20 -4.33 5.50
N TYR A 65 -0.62 -3.37 4.80
CA TYR A 65 0.21 -3.61 3.63
C TYR A 65 1.69 -3.45 4.02
N THR A 66 2.53 -4.37 3.57
CA THR A 66 3.97 -4.40 3.83
C THR A 66 4.74 -4.58 2.52
N PRO A 67 6.00 -4.13 2.43
CA PRO A 67 6.85 -4.47 1.28
C PRO A 67 7.06 -5.99 1.23
N ALA A 68 7.16 -6.55 0.01
CA ALA A 68 7.35 -7.98 -0.20
C ALA A 68 8.73 -8.47 0.26
#